data_AF-A0A2M8Q680-F1
#
_entry.id   AF-A0A2M8Q680-F1
#
_cell.length_a   1.000
_cell.length_b   1.000
_cell.length_c   1.000
_cell.angle_alpha   90.00
_cell.angle_beta   90.00
_cell.angle_gamma   90.00
#
_symmetry.space_group_name_H-M   'P 1'
#
loop_
_entity.id
_entity.type
_entity.pdbx_description
1 polymer ?
#
loop_
_entity_poly.entity_id
_entity_poly.type
_entity_poly.pdbx_seq_one_letter_code
_entity_poly.pdbx_strand_id
1 'polypeptide(L)'
;MARITNEQRVKVEVRPLTAAGRPARIDGEVEFSSSDERVATVQRIDALSAWVVSAGPGAAQIMAVFDADLGDGVRPVEMSGALEVVEAEAVRGEIVFGTPE
;
A
#
# COMPACT_ATOMS: atom_id res chain seq x y z
N MET A 1 2.02 0.92 11.16
CA MET A 1 1.58 -0.39 10.66
C MET A 1 0.14 -0.24 10.21
N ALA A 2 -0.15 -0.49 8.93
CA ALA A 2 -1.50 -0.44 8.39
C ALA A 2 -2.10 -1.86 8.41
N ARG A 3 -3.39 -1.99 8.71
CA ARG A 3 -4.11 -3.27 8.73
C ARG A 3 -5.33 -3.17 7.83
N ILE A 4 -5.49 -4.13 6.92
CA ILE A 4 -6.63 -4.25 5.99
C ILE A 4 -7.20 -5.67 6.03
N THR A 5 -8.45 -5.85 5.61
CA THR A 5 -8.98 -7.19 5.36
C THR A 5 -8.62 -7.68 3.95
N ASN A 6 -8.81 -8.97 3.69
CA ASN A 6 -8.65 -9.58 2.35
C ASN A 6 -9.69 -9.10 1.30
N GLU A 7 -10.63 -8.23 1.70
CA GLU A 7 -11.62 -7.60 0.81
C GLU A 7 -11.34 -6.10 0.60
N GLN A 8 -10.27 -5.58 1.21
CA GLN A 8 -9.98 -4.15 1.24
C GLN A 8 -8.74 -3.80 0.42
N ARG A 9 -8.68 -2.51 0.04
CA ARG A 9 -7.47 -1.89 -0.48
C ARG A 9 -7.23 -0.57 0.23
N VAL A 10 -5.97 -0.18 0.34
CA VAL A 10 -5.57 1.09 0.97
C VAL A 10 -4.73 1.92 0.01
N LYS A 11 -4.93 3.24 0.01
CA LYS A 11 -4.11 4.16 -0.77
C LYS A 11 -2.82 4.43 0.00
N VAL A 12 -1.69 4.28 -0.67
CA VAL A 12 -0.38 4.74 -0.20
C VAL A 12 0.02 5.96 -1.03
N GLU A 13 0.53 6.98 -0.35
CA GLU A 13 0.98 8.22 -0.96
C GLU A 13 2.31 8.62 -0.35
N VAL A 14 3.28 8.96 -1.20
CA VAL A 14 4.61 9.40 -0.77
C VAL A 14 4.65 10.92 -0.74
N ARG A 15 4.96 11.47 0.44
CA ARG A 15 5.14 12.91 0.67
C ARG A 15 6.46 13.13 1.39
N PRO A 16 7.58 13.24 0.66
CA PRO A 16 8.87 13.40 1.29
C PRO A 16 8.99 14.80 1.89
N LEU A 17 9.65 14.86 3.04
CA LEU A 17 9.94 16.10 3.74
C LEU A 17 11.47 16.28 3.79
N THR A 18 11.94 17.50 3.61
CA THR A 18 13.34 17.88 3.86
C THR A 18 13.65 17.79 5.36
N ALA A 19 14.94 17.88 5.73
CA ALA A 19 15.34 17.91 7.14
C ALA A 19 14.70 19.06 7.95
N ALA A 20 14.29 20.14 7.27
CA ALA A 20 13.57 21.26 7.85
C ALA A 20 12.04 21.06 7.92
N GLY A 21 11.53 19.87 7.57
CA GLY A 21 10.10 19.54 7.59
C GLY A 21 9.29 20.15 6.43
N ARG A 22 9.95 20.66 5.38
CA ARG A 22 9.26 21.23 4.19
C ARG A 22 9.05 20.15 3.14
N PRO A 23 7.99 20.19 2.32
CA PRO A 23 7.82 19.27 1.21
C PRO A 23 9.04 19.29 0.27
N ALA A 24 9.59 18.12 0.01
CA ALA A 24 10.65 17.92 -0.95
C ALA A 24 10.08 17.63 -2.34
N ARG A 25 10.76 18.08 -3.38
CA ARG A 25 10.38 17.76 -4.76
C ARG A 25 10.89 16.36 -5.10
N ILE A 26 10.00 15.52 -5.62
CA ILE A 26 10.37 14.24 -6.23
C ILE A 26 10.70 14.51 -7.70
N ASP A 27 11.81 13.95 -8.16
CA ASP A 27 12.16 13.91 -9.57
C ASP A 27 11.76 12.56 -10.15
N GLY A 28 10.91 12.57 -11.18
CA GLY A 28 10.34 11.35 -11.75
C GLY A 28 9.16 10.76 -10.98
N GLU A 29 9.03 9.43 -11.07
CA GLU A 29 7.94 8.66 -10.46
C GLU A 29 8.44 7.80 -9.31
N VAL A 30 7.59 7.57 -8.32
CA VAL A 30 7.87 6.62 -7.24
C VAL A 30 7.70 5.20 -7.74
N GLU A 31 8.71 4.36 -7.57
CA GLU A 31 8.61 2.92 -7.79
C GLU A 31 8.05 2.25 -6.53
N PHE A 32 6.87 1.64 -6.67
CA PHE A 32 6.25 0.89 -5.57
C PHE A 32 6.37 -0.61 -5.81
N SER A 33 6.69 -1.34 -4.75
CA SER A 33 6.73 -2.81 -4.78
C SER A 33 6.22 -3.40 -3.47
N SER A 34 5.83 -4.68 -3.53
CA SER A 34 5.46 -5.48 -2.36
C SER A 34 6.53 -6.53 -2.10
N SER A 35 6.85 -6.78 -0.83
CA SER A 35 7.74 -7.87 -0.45
C SER A 35 7.13 -9.26 -0.71
N ASP A 36 5.79 -9.36 -0.74
CA ASP A 36 5.08 -10.59 -1.03
C ASP A 36 3.75 -10.29 -1.76
N GLU A 37 3.75 -10.55 -3.08
CA GLU A 37 2.58 -10.37 -3.93
C GLU A 37 1.43 -11.34 -3.63
N ARG A 38 1.70 -12.44 -2.89
CA ARG A 38 0.65 -13.35 -2.41
C ARG A 38 -0.15 -12.75 -1.26
N VAL A 39 0.45 -11.80 -0.53
CA VAL A 39 -0.21 -11.09 0.58
C VAL A 39 -0.83 -9.80 0.07
N ALA A 40 -0.06 -8.98 -0.65
CA ALA A 40 -0.56 -7.72 -1.18
C ALA A 40 0.13 -7.35 -2.51
N THR A 41 -0.66 -6.82 -3.44
CA THR A 41 -0.18 -6.32 -4.73
C THR A 41 -0.28 -4.79 -4.77
N VAL A 42 0.55 -4.15 -5.59
CA VAL A 42 0.56 -2.70 -5.74
C VAL A 42 0.12 -2.29 -7.13
N GLN A 43 -0.85 -1.39 -7.20
CA GLN A 43 -1.39 -0.84 -8.44
C GLN A 43 -1.17 0.68 -8.45
N ARG A 44 -0.29 1.16 -9.33
CA ARG A 44 0.00 2.59 -9.47
C ARG A 44 -1.27 3.39 -9.82
N ILE A 45 -1.45 4.54 -9.16
CA ILE A 45 -2.53 5.49 -9.46
C ILE A 45 -1.95 6.67 -10.25
N ASP A 46 -0.88 7.26 -9.74
CA ASP A 46 -0.16 8.40 -10.31
C ASP A 46 1.33 8.30 -9.94
N ALA A 47 2.10 9.35 -10.24
CA ALA A 47 3.54 9.38 -9.98
C ALA A 47 3.92 9.23 -8.51
N LEU A 48 3.01 9.54 -7.56
CA LEU A 48 3.31 9.63 -6.12
C LEU A 48 2.44 8.70 -5.26
N SER A 49 1.49 7.99 -5.85
CA SER A 49 0.53 7.18 -5.12
C SER A 49 0.13 5.89 -5.82
N ALA A 50 -0.20 4.89 -5.00
CA ALA A 50 -0.61 3.57 -5.45
C ALA A 50 -1.70 2.98 -4.54
N TRP A 51 -2.51 2.10 -5.10
CA TRP A 51 -3.38 1.21 -4.33
C TRP A 51 -2.60 -0.02 -3.91
N VAL A 52 -2.65 -0.34 -2.63
CA VAL A 52 -2.20 -1.62 -2.09
C VAL A 52 -3.44 -2.48 -1.92
N VAL A 53 -3.53 -3.53 -2.71
CA VAL A 53 -4.68 -4.43 -2.81
C VAL A 53 -4.35 -5.74 -2.13
N SER A 54 -5.19 -6.18 -1.20
CA SER A 54 -5.01 -7.48 -0.55
C SER A 54 -5.13 -8.62 -1.56
N ALA A 55 -4.21 -9.57 -1.49
CA ALA A 55 -4.23 -10.81 -2.26
C ALA A 55 -4.47 -12.04 -1.36
N GLY A 56 -3.98 -12.00 -0.12
CA GLY A 56 -4.14 -13.09 0.85
C GLY A 56 -3.74 -12.66 2.27
N PRO A 57 -4.15 -13.42 3.29
CA PRO A 57 -3.81 -13.12 4.68
C PRO A 57 -2.30 -13.27 4.92
N GLY A 58 -1.73 -12.36 5.71
CA GLY A 58 -0.30 -12.35 6.01
C GLY A 58 0.23 -10.94 6.26
N ALA A 59 1.55 -10.85 6.41
CA ALA A 59 2.24 -9.57 6.54
C ALA A 59 3.13 -9.33 5.32
N ALA A 60 3.11 -8.11 4.80
CA ALA A 60 3.97 -7.66 3.71
C ALA A 60 4.55 -6.29 4.01
N GLN A 61 5.68 -5.97 3.41
CA GLN A 61 6.23 -4.62 3.36
C GLN A 61 5.96 -4.03 2.00
N ILE A 62 5.41 -2.82 2.00
CA ILE A 62 5.26 -2.01 0.79
C ILE A 62 6.45 -1.08 0.72
N MET A 63 7.25 -1.20 -0.32
CA MET A 63 8.43 -0.40 -0.56
C MET A 63 8.10 0.70 -1.56
N ALA A 64 8.69 1.88 -1.35
CA ALA A 64 8.63 3.02 -2.24
C ALA A 64 10.05 3.54 -2.44
N VAL A 65 10.52 3.51 -3.69
CA VAL A 65 11.84 4.01 -4.09
C VAL A 65 11.64 5.20 -5.01
N PHE A 66 12.29 6.32 -4.73
CA PHE A 66 12.18 7.53 -5.52
C PHE A 66 13.36 8.47 -5.32
N ASP A 67 13.61 9.32 -6.29
CA ASP A 67 14.64 10.35 -6.22
C ASP A 67 14.04 11.66 -5.69
N ALA A 68 14.55 12.17 -4.57
CA ALA A 68 14.06 13.40 -3.97
C ALA A 68 15.18 14.42 -3.74
N ASP A 69 14.85 15.69 -3.99
CA ASP A 69 15.71 16.82 -3.63
C ASP A 69 15.46 17.23 -2.18
N LEU A 70 16.43 16.91 -1.32
CA LEU A 70 16.34 17.17 0.11
C LEU A 70 17.14 18.41 0.56
N GLY A 71 17.60 19.22 -0.40
CA GLY A 71 18.33 20.47 -0.14
C GLY A 71 19.82 20.43 -0.45
N ASP A 72 20.40 19.23 -0.57
CA ASP A 72 21.81 19.00 -0.97
C ASP A 72 21.91 18.36 -2.38
N GLY A 73 20.81 18.37 -3.14
CA GLY A 73 20.68 17.70 -4.43
C GLY A 73 19.72 16.52 -4.40
N VAL A 74 19.49 15.94 -5.59
CA VAL A 74 18.62 14.78 -5.79
C VAL A 74 19.33 13.51 -5.35
N ARG A 75 18.71 12.73 -4.46
CA ARG A 75 19.23 11.45 -4.00
C ARG A 75 18.14 10.37 -3.95
N PRO A 76 18.50 9.09 -4.14
CA PRO A 76 17.55 8.00 -3.97
C PRO A 76 17.13 7.89 -2.51
N VAL A 77 15.83 7.79 -2.31
CA VAL A 77 15.18 7.59 -1.02
C VAL A 77 14.38 6.30 -1.12
N GLU A 78 14.59 5.44 -0.14
CA GLU A 78 13.83 4.21 0.04
C GLU A 78 13.00 4.34 1.32
N MET A 79 11.70 4.07 1.19
CA MET A 79 10.77 4.03 2.31
C MET A 79 10.04 2.69 2.30
N SER A 80 9.77 2.15 3.49
CA SER A 80 8.95 0.96 3.64
C SER A 80 7.84 1.16 4.66
N GLY A 81 6.68 0.56 4.39
CA GLY A 81 5.53 0.53 5.27
C GLY A 81 5.10 -0.91 5.54
N ALA A 82 4.94 -1.28 6.81
CA ALA A 82 4.40 -2.58 7.17
C ALA A 82 2.87 -2.61 6.98
N LEU A 83 2.40 -3.62 6.24
CA LEU A 83 1.01 -3.95 5.99
C LEU A 83 0.70 -5.34 6.57
N GLU A 84 -0.42 -5.46 7.27
CA GLU A 84 -1.00 -6.72 7.67
C GLU A 84 -2.37 -6.91 7.00
N VAL A 85 -2.54 -8.04 6.33
CA VAL A 85 -3.80 -8.47 5.74
C VAL A 85 -4.38 -9.56 6.62
N VAL A 86 -5.60 -9.34 7.09
CA VAL A 86 -6.36 -10.33 7.89
C VAL A 86 -7.56 -10.83 7.11
N GLU A 87 -8.03 -12.04 7.41
CA GLU A 87 -9.27 -12.53 6.80
C GLU A 87 -10.45 -11.64 7.22
N ALA A 88 -11.33 -11.32 6.28
CA ALA A 88 -12.61 -10.71 6.58
C ALA A 88 -13.46 -11.74 7.33
N GLU A 89 -13.89 -11.40 8.55
CA GLU A 89 -14.83 -12.24 9.29
C GLU A 89 -16.25 -12.05 8.72
N ALA A 90 -16.97 -13.16 8.55
CA ALA A 90 -18.38 -13.11 8.17
C ALA A 90 -19.21 -12.47 9.30
N VAL A 91 -19.69 -11.25 9.08
CA VAL A 91 -20.49 -10.50 10.07
C VAL A 91 -21.95 -10.97 10.10
N ARG A 92 -22.44 -11.63 9.03
CA ARG A 92 -23.84 -12.07 8.90
C ARG A 92 -23.95 -13.31 7.99
N GLY A 93 -24.80 -14.26 8.39
CA GLY A 93 -25.18 -15.41 7.58
C GLY A 93 -26.70 -15.53 7.50
N GLU A 94 -27.22 -15.97 6.35
CA GLU A 94 -28.62 -16.31 6.14
C GLU A 94 -28.70 -17.75 5.61
N ILE A 95 -29.62 -18.53 6.18
CA ILE A 95 -29.95 -19.87 5.69
C ILE A 95 -31.16 -19.72 4.77
N VAL A 96 -30.96 -19.91 3.47
CA VAL A 96 -32.03 -19.91 2.48
C VAL A 96 -32.43 -21.35 2.19
N PHE A 97 -33.68 -21.70 2.50
CA PHE A 97 -34.25 -22.98 2.11
C PHE A 97 -34.80 -22.87 0.68
N GLY A 98 -34.43 -23.81 -0.19
CA GLY A 98 -34.98 -23.91 -1.55
C GLY A 98 -36.46 -24.30 -1.55
N THR A 99 -37.14 -24.09 -2.67
CA THR A 99 -38.52 -24.56 -2.86
C THR A 99 -38.58 -26.09 -2.77
N PRO A 100 -39.50 -26.66 -1.95
CA PRO A 100 -39.73 -28.10 -1.90
C PRO A 100 -40.36 -28.60 -3.21
N GLU A 101 -39.95 -29.80 -3.66
CA GLU A 101 -40.51 -30.52 -4.82
C GLU A 101 -41.89 -31.13 -4.54
#